data_AF-A0A1F3B4X9-F1
#
_entry.id   AF-A0A1F3B4X9-F1
#
_cell.length_a   1.000
_cell.length_b   1.000
_cell.length_c   1.000
_cell.angle_alpha   90.00
_cell.angle_beta   90.00
_cell.angle_gamma   90.00
#
_symmetry.space_group_name_H-M   'P 1'
#
loop_
_entity.id
_entity.type
_entity.pdbx_description
1 polymer ?
#
loop_
_entity_poly.entity_id
_entity_poly.type
_entity_poly.pdbx_seq_one_letter_code
_entity_poly.pdbx_strand_id
1 'polypeptide(L)' 'MKPVMASLKARYGEQITWHYHEFNQPDAAKVNAIFEIKAHPEIFILDRDGRMVRKFIGVTSMYELETTLRPLLR' A
#
# COMPACT_ATOMS: atom_id res chain seq x y z
N MET A 1 -10.42 1.31 -7.12
CA MET A 1 -9.23 1.67 -6.29
C MET A 1 -8.61 3.03 -6.62
N LYS A 2 -8.44 3.43 -7.88
CA LYS A 2 -7.81 4.72 -8.23
C LYS A 2 -8.36 5.95 -7.45
N PRO A 3 -9.69 6.12 -7.26
CA PRO A 3 -10.21 7.26 -6.50
C PRO A 3 -9.82 7.23 -5.02
N VAL A 4 -9.87 6.06 -4.38
CA VAL A 4 -9.50 5.88 -2.96
C VAL A 4 -8.04 6.24 -2.73
N MET A 5 -7.14 5.75 -3.59
CA MET A 5 -5.70 6.06 -3.49
C MET A 5 -5.41 7.54 -3.74
N ALA A 6 -6.13 8.18 -4.68
CA ALA A 6 -6.00 9.61 -4.91
C ALA A 6 -6.45 10.43 -3.68
N SER A 7 -7.57 10.07 -3.05
CA SER A 7 -8.03 10.71 -1.81
C SER A 7 -7.06 10.55 -0.64
N LEU A 8 -6.47 9.36 -0.46
CA LEU A 8 -5.44 9.15 0.56
C LEU A 8 -4.18 9.98 0.29
N LYS A 9 -3.72 10.01 -0.96
CA LYS A 9 -2.54 10.80 -1.35
C LYS A 9 -2.78 12.30 -1.17
N ALA A 10 -3.99 12.79 -1.44
CA ALA A 10 -4.35 14.19 -1.19
C ALA A 10 -4.35 14.54 0.31
N ARG A 11 -4.76 13.62 1.20
CA ARG A 11 -4.80 13.86 2.66
C ARG A 11 -3.45 13.68 3.35
N TYR A 12 -2.68 12.68 2.94
CA TYR A 12 -1.49 12.21 3.69
C TYR A 12 -0.23 12.14 2.82
N GLY A 13 -0.25 12.73 1.63
CA GLY A 13 0.85 12.64 0.64
C GLY A 13 2.19 13.14 1.15
N GLU A 14 2.20 14.12 2.04
CA GLU A 14 3.42 14.67 2.65
C GLU A 14 3.91 13.86 3.86
N GLN A 15 3.06 12.98 4.43
CA GLN A 15 3.36 12.21 5.63
C GLN A 15 3.73 10.74 5.32
N ILE A 16 3.55 10.31 4.08
CA ILE A 16 3.70 8.91 3.66
C ILE A 16 4.48 8.85 2.36
N THR A 17 5.43 7.92 2.29
CA THR A 17 6.08 7.57 1.02
C THR A 17 5.20 6.61 0.22
N TRP A 18 4.86 7.00 -1.01
CA TRP A 18 4.02 6.21 -1.90
C TRP A 18 4.86 5.43 -2.89
N HIS A 19 4.71 4.10 -2.90
CA HIS A 19 5.30 3.23 -3.90
C HIS A 19 4.20 2.56 -4.73
N TYR A 20 4.29 2.70 -6.04
CA TYR A 20 3.45 1.98 -6.99
C TYR A 20 4.28 0.87 -7.61
N HIS A 21 3.75 -0.35 -7.52
CA HIS A 21 4.43 -1.53 -8.01
C HIS A 21 3.64 -2.16 -9.16
N GLU A 22 4.27 -2.28 -10.32
CA GLU A 22 3.69 -2.95 -11.48
C GLU A 22 4.21 -4.38 -11.54
N PHE A 23 3.31 -5.35 -11.40
CA PHE A 23 3.66 -6.76 -11.29
C PHE A 23 4.47 -7.31 -12.47
N ASN A 24 4.23 -6.79 -13.68
CA ASN A 24 4.81 -7.28 -14.93
C ASN A 24 6.12 -6.58 -15.34
N GLN A 25 6.70 -5.74 -14.49
CA GLN A 25 7.97 -5.08 -14.83
C GLN A 25 9.16 -6.05 -14.67
N PRO A 26 10.22 -5.91 -15.49
CA PRO A 26 11.38 -6.83 -15.46
C PRO A 26 12.03 -6.98 -14.08
N ASP A 27 12.06 -5.88 -13.32
CA ASP A 27 12.69 -5.84 -11.98
C ASP A 27 11.71 -6.16 -10.84
N ALA A 28 10.45 -6.48 -11.16
CA ALA A 28 9.39 -6.69 -10.18
C ALA A 28 9.48 -8.03 -9.46
N ALA A 29 10.20 -9.02 -10.01
CA ALA A 29 10.23 -10.39 -9.51
C ALA A 29 10.67 -10.49 -8.04
N LYS A 30 11.68 -9.70 -7.63
CA LYS A 30 12.15 -9.68 -6.23
C LYS A 30 11.07 -9.15 -5.29
N VAL A 31 10.43 -8.05 -5.66
CA VAL A 31 9.35 -7.43 -4.86
C VAL A 31 8.14 -8.36 -4.79
N ASN A 32 7.74 -8.95 -5.92
CA ASN A 32 6.64 -9.92 -5.98
C ASN A 32 6.88 -11.11 -5.05
N ALA A 33 8.12 -11.61 -4.99
CA ALA A 33 8.50 -12.70 -4.10
C ALA A 33 8.51 -12.28 -2.62
N ILE A 34 9.13 -11.15 -2.27
CA ILE A 34 9.21 -10.67 -0.88
C ILE A 34 7.82 -10.39 -0.29
N PHE A 35 6.93 -9.81 -1.08
CA PHE A 35 5.57 -9.45 -0.64
C PHE A 35 4.51 -10.53 -0.94
N GLU A 36 4.95 -11.66 -1.50
CA GLU A 36 4.10 -12.78 -1.95
C GLU A 36 2.84 -12.31 -2.70
N ILE A 37 3.03 -11.47 -3.73
CA ILE A 37 1.92 -10.90 -4.50
C ILE A 37 1.26 -12.00 -5.32
N LYS A 38 -0.04 -12.20 -5.13
CA LYS A 38 -0.82 -13.32 -5.73
C LYS A 38 -2.06 -12.86 -6.49
N ALA A 39 -2.53 -11.63 -6.25
CA ALA A 39 -3.69 -11.03 -6.88
C ALA A 39 -3.49 -9.52 -7.15
N HIS A 40 -4.41 -8.93 -7.90
CA HIS A 40 -4.40 -7.51 -8.22
C HIS A 40 -5.80 -6.89 -8.05
N PRO A 41 -5.95 -5.74 -7.37
CA PRO A 41 -4.90 -4.99 -6.66
C PRO A 41 -4.54 -5.62 -5.30
N GLU A 42 -3.32 -5.39 -4.83
CA GLU A 42 -2.89 -5.64 -3.46
C GLU A 42 -2.30 -4.36 -2.87
N ILE A 43 -2.52 -4.11 -1.58
CA ILE A 43 -2.06 -2.92 -0.88
C ILE A 43 -1.29 -3.35 0.37
N PHE A 44 -0.12 -2.77 0.56
CA PHE A 44 0.75 -3.03 1.68
C PHE A 44 0.93 -1.74 2.48
N ILE A 45 0.71 -1.81 3.78
CA ILE A 45 1.02 -0.74 4.72
C ILE A 45 2.22 -1.18 5.54
N LEU A 46 3.29 -0.40 5.46
CA LEU A 46 4.53 -0.61 6.20
C LEU A 46 4.68 0.49 7.25
N ASP A 47 5.34 0.19 8.36
CA ASP A 47 5.75 1.18 9.35
C ASP A 47 7.03 1.92 8.91
N ARG A 48 7.53 2.83 9.75
CA ARG A 48 8.75 3.62 9.49
C ARG A 48 10.02 2.78 9.41
N ASP A 49 10.02 1.59 10.02
CA ASP A 49 11.14 0.64 9.98
C ASP A 49 11.05 -0.29 8.76
N GLY A 50 10.03 -0.12 7.90
CA GLY A 50 9.80 -0.97 6.74
C GLY A 50 9.18 -2.33 7.08
N ARG A 51 8.66 -2.52 8.30
CA ARG A 51 7.95 -3.76 8.65
C ARG A 51 6.52 -3.69 8.14
N MET A 52 6.06 -4.80 7.55
CA MET A 52 4.67 -4.90 7.07
C MET A 52 3.70 -4.91 8.26
N VAL A 53 2.87 -3.87 8.34
CA VAL A 53 1.79 -3.74 9.34
C VAL A 53 0.56 -4.49 8.86
N ARG A 54 0.20 -4.33 7.58
CA ARG A 54 -0.97 -4.99 7.00
C ARG A 54 -0.87 -5.16 5.49
N LYS A 55 -1.42 -6.27 5.01
CA LYS A 55 -1.66 -6.59 3.60
C LYS A 55 -3.16 -6.63 3.34
N PHE A 56 -3.61 -5.97 2.28
CA PHE A 56 -4.97 -6.05 1.77
C PHE A 56 -4.97 -6.66 0.38
N ILE A 57 -5.86 -7.63 0.16
CA ILE A 57 -6.01 -8.34 -1.10
C ILE A 57 -7.31 -7.91 -1.74
N GLY A 58 -7.25 -7.42 -2.97
CA GLY A 58 -8.39 -6.94 -3.74
C GLY A 58 -8.81 -5.51 -3.40
N VAL A 59 -10.08 -5.20 -3.66
CA VAL A 59 -10.64 -3.87 -3.43
C VAL A 59 -10.79 -3.64 -1.92
N THR A 60 -10.26 -2.51 -1.43
CA THR A 60 -10.31 -2.14 -0.01
C THR A 60 -10.97 -0.78 0.16
N SER A 61 -11.72 -0.61 1.24
CA SER A 61 -12.39 0.64 1.54
C SER A 61 -11.42 1.72 2.04
N MET A 62 -11.77 2.99 1.83
CA MET A 62 -11.04 4.14 2.40
C MET A 62 -10.94 4.04 3.93
N TYR A 63 -12.04 3.63 4.58
CA TYR A 63 -12.13 3.52 6.02
C TYR A 63 -11.12 2.52 6.61
N GLU A 64 -10.99 1.33 6.00
CA GLU A 64 -10.04 0.31 6.46
C GLU A 64 -8.58 0.76 6.31
N LEU A 65 -8.29 1.43 5.18
CA LEU A 65 -6.96 1.99 4.93
C LEU A 65 -6.63 3.08 5.94
N GLU A 66 -7.53 4.05 6.17
CA GLU A 66 -7.31 5.13 7.15
C GLU A 66 -7.20 4.60 8.58
N THR A 67 -8.02 3.63 8.97
CA THR A 67 -7.98 3.03 10.31
C THR A 67 -6.65 2.35 10.58
N THR A 68 -6.05 1.73 9.56
CA THR A 68 -4.74 1.07 9.68
C THR A 68 -3.58 2.07 9.62
N LEU A 69 -3.71 3.11 8.78
CA LEU A 69 -2.66 4.08 8.51
C LEU A 69 -2.50 5.14 9.61
N ARG A 70 -3.60 5.69 10.11
CA ARG A 70 -3.60 6.83 11.06
C ARG A 70 -2.75 6.61 12.31
N PRO A 71 -2.73 5.42 12.95
CA PRO A 71 -1.86 5.18 14.10
C PRO A 71 -0.36 5.32 13.80
N LEU A 72 0.06 5.13 12.54
CA LEU A 72 1.46 5.16 12.11
C LEU A 72 1.99 6.56 11.78
N LEU A 73 1.10 7.55 11.65
CA LEU A 73 1.44 8.91 11.23
C LEU A 73 2.01 9.80 12.37
N ARG A 74 2.19 9.24 13.57
CA ARG A 74 2.60 9.98 14.78
C ARG A 74 4.11 10.23 14.85
#